data_AF-A0A957WZI6-F1
#
_entry.id   AF-A0A957WZI6-F1
#
_cell.length_a   1.000
_cell.length_b   1.000
_cell.length_c   1.000
_cell.angle_alpha   90.00
_cell.angle_beta   90.00
_cell.angle_gamma   90.00
#
_symmetry.space_group_name_H-M   'P 1'
#
loop_
_entity.id
_entity.type
_entity.pdbx_description
1 polymer ?
#
loop_
_entity_poly.entity_id
_entity_poly.type
_entity_poly.pdbx_seq_one_letter_code
_entity_poly.pdbx_strand_id
1 'polypeptide(L)'
;ALVLLLAVVAMTLGGANAAAQSGEEPVAPLTSLHPVFALRDATGANVLESGQPVSTMQTCGACHDTEFIAGHSFHADLGLADFTAPGTTSSGRAWDTSNGLFGKWDPLTYRYLTPDGDERLDLSTAEWLMLLGPRVAGGGPATTARAGEPLTALAPDAANPETSLLHADGAVTAWDWNESGVAEMDCFLCHLDQPDHAARTAALAAGDFGWAST
;
A
#
# COMPACT_ATOMS: atom_id res chain seq x y z
N ALA A 1 1.38 -50.49 -28.99
CA ALA A 1 1.99 -49.64 -30.04
C ALA A 1 1.62 -48.17 -29.88
N LEU A 2 0.32 -47.81 -29.84
CA LEU A 2 -0.15 -46.42 -29.74
C LEU A 2 0.27 -45.69 -28.43
N VAL A 3 0.27 -46.39 -27.29
CA VAL A 3 0.66 -45.82 -25.98
C VAL A 3 2.16 -45.50 -25.91
N LEU A 4 3.01 -46.31 -26.57
CA LEU A 4 4.45 -46.02 -26.67
C LEU A 4 4.72 -44.81 -27.57
N LEU A 5 3.91 -44.63 -28.63
CA LEU A 5 4.04 -43.48 -29.54
C LEU A 5 3.69 -42.16 -28.83
N LEU A 6 2.66 -42.15 -27.99
CA LEU A 6 2.24 -40.97 -27.20
C LEU A 6 3.26 -40.58 -26.12
N ALA A 7 3.90 -41.55 -25.47
CA ALA A 7 4.93 -41.28 -24.46
C ALA A 7 6.19 -40.65 -25.07
N VAL A 8 6.58 -41.06 -26.28
CA VAL A 8 7.75 -40.50 -26.97
C VAL A 8 7.50 -39.07 -27.43
N VAL A 9 6.28 -38.75 -27.90
CA VAL A 9 5.92 -37.37 -28.30
C VAL A 9 5.86 -36.42 -27.09
N ALA A 10 5.36 -36.88 -25.94
CA ALA A 10 5.35 -36.06 -24.72
C ALA A 10 6.76 -35.72 -24.21
N MET A 11 7.72 -36.65 -24.34
CA MET A 11 9.11 -36.42 -23.93
C MET A 11 9.86 -35.47 -24.87
N THR A 12 9.56 -35.48 -26.18
CA THR A 12 10.21 -34.56 -27.13
C THR A 12 9.68 -33.13 -27.05
N LEU A 13 8.40 -32.93 -26.73
CA LEU A 13 7.82 -31.60 -26.48
C LEU A 13 8.21 -31.00 -25.12
N GLY A 14 8.43 -31.84 -24.09
CA GLY A 14 8.92 -31.38 -22.78
C GLY A 14 10.38 -30.92 -22.80
N GLY A 15 11.24 -31.62 -23.54
CA GLY A 15 12.67 -31.27 -23.63
C GLY A 15 12.97 -29.98 -24.40
N ALA A 16 12.15 -29.63 -25.40
CA ALA A 16 12.34 -28.41 -26.17
C ALA A 16 11.99 -27.12 -25.39
N ASN A 17 11.11 -27.21 -24.39
CA ASN A 17 10.77 -26.06 -23.54
C ASN A 17 11.81 -25.79 -22.44
N ALA A 18 12.53 -26.82 -21.98
CA ALA A 18 13.58 -26.65 -20.97
C ALA A 18 14.83 -25.93 -21.52
N ALA A 19 15.05 -25.93 -22.83
CA ALA A 19 16.17 -25.25 -23.48
C ALA A 19 15.85 -23.80 -23.92
N ALA A 20 14.64 -23.30 -23.65
CA ALA A 20 14.22 -21.94 -23.98
C ALA A 20 14.31 -20.96 -22.80
N GLN A 21 14.94 -21.36 -21.68
CA GLN A 21 15.48 -20.40 -20.74
C GLN A 21 16.76 -19.82 -21.36
N SER A 22 16.60 -18.76 -22.15
CA SER A 22 17.68 -17.85 -22.47
C SER A 22 18.41 -17.55 -21.16
N GLY A 23 19.67 -17.98 -21.05
CA GLY A 23 20.50 -17.53 -19.93
C GLY A 23 20.50 -16.01 -19.98
N GLU A 24 20.05 -15.37 -18.90
CA GLU A 24 20.14 -13.92 -18.73
C GLU A 24 21.60 -13.53 -19.01
N GLU A 25 21.85 -12.80 -20.11
CA GLU A 25 23.17 -12.20 -20.28
C GLU A 25 23.36 -11.24 -19.10
N PRO A 26 24.54 -11.21 -18.46
CA PRO A 26 24.81 -10.25 -17.41
C PRO A 26 24.66 -8.85 -18.01
N VAL A 27 23.55 -8.19 -17.70
CA VAL A 27 23.34 -6.80 -18.07
C VAL A 27 24.46 -6.02 -17.39
N ALA A 28 25.33 -5.40 -18.19
CA ALA A 28 26.34 -4.51 -17.67
C ALA A 28 25.62 -3.50 -16.75
N PRO A 29 26.07 -3.30 -15.51
CA PRO A 29 25.34 -2.46 -14.57
C PRO A 29 25.18 -1.10 -15.24
N LEU A 30 23.93 -0.69 -15.45
CA LEU A 30 23.61 0.68 -15.77
C LEU A 30 24.43 1.51 -14.78
N THR A 31 25.27 2.41 -15.28
CA THR A 31 25.94 3.42 -14.45
C THR A 31 24.93 3.89 -13.42
N SER A 32 25.19 3.56 -12.14
CA SER A 32 24.16 3.59 -11.10
C SER A 32 23.47 4.95 -11.12
N LEU A 33 22.20 4.98 -11.53
CA LEU A 33 21.41 6.21 -11.56
C LEU A 33 21.27 6.83 -10.16
N HIS A 34 21.51 6.02 -9.12
CA HIS A 34 21.59 6.45 -7.74
C HIS A 34 23.04 6.49 -7.25
N PRO A 35 23.46 7.54 -6.53
CA PRO A 35 24.65 7.48 -5.70
C PRO A 35 24.44 6.48 -4.55
N VAL A 36 25.49 6.20 -3.79
CA VAL A 36 25.30 5.57 -2.47
C VAL A 36 24.57 6.58 -1.57
N PHE A 37 23.47 6.16 -0.96
CA PHE A 37 22.68 6.96 -0.02
C PHE A 37 22.42 6.17 1.27
N ALA A 38 22.11 6.89 2.36
CA ALA A 38 21.71 6.29 3.62
C ALA A 38 20.18 6.18 3.67
N LEU A 39 19.68 5.04 4.16
CA LEU A 39 18.27 4.91 4.52
C LEU A 39 18.01 5.71 5.80
N ARG A 40 16.95 6.53 5.77
CA ARG A 40 16.59 7.45 6.85
C ARG A 40 15.22 7.13 7.42
N ASP A 41 15.05 7.38 8.72
CA ASP A 41 13.73 7.38 9.34
C ASP A 41 13.00 8.71 9.10
N ALA A 42 11.77 8.82 9.63
CA ALA A 42 10.91 9.99 9.48
C ALA A 42 11.52 11.30 10.04
N THR A 43 12.48 11.21 10.97
CA THR A 43 13.21 12.36 11.52
C THR A 43 14.46 12.73 10.71
N GLY A 44 14.82 11.89 9.74
CA GLY A 44 16.00 12.05 8.89
C GLY A 44 17.26 11.36 9.43
N ALA A 45 17.18 10.63 10.54
CA ALA A 45 18.31 9.90 11.12
C ALA A 45 18.55 8.57 10.39
N ASN A 46 19.78 8.05 10.43
CA ASN A 46 20.10 6.76 9.80
C ASN A 46 19.39 5.62 10.55
N VAL A 47 18.66 4.76 9.81
CA VAL A 47 17.87 3.67 10.41
C VAL A 47 18.72 2.62 11.12
N LEU A 48 19.99 2.44 10.73
CA LEU A 48 20.92 1.54 11.42
C LEU A 48 21.34 2.07 12.80
N GLU A 49 21.19 3.38 13.03
CA GLU A 49 21.48 4.03 14.31
C GLU A 49 20.21 4.20 15.15
N SER A 50 19.10 4.61 14.53
CA SER A 50 17.84 4.87 15.25
C SER A 50 17.02 3.62 15.54
N GLY A 51 17.18 2.57 14.72
CA GLY A 51 16.34 1.38 14.77
C GLY A 51 14.87 1.65 14.44
N GLN A 52 14.56 2.80 13.86
CA GLN A 52 13.21 3.21 13.45
C GLN A 52 12.91 2.74 12.02
N PRO A 53 11.63 2.69 11.61
CA PRO A 53 11.27 2.35 10.24
C PRO A 53 11.88 3.32 9.22
N VAL A 54 12.12 2.80 8.01
CA VAL A 54 12.57 3.63 6.88
C VAL A 54 11.44 4.53 6.42
N SER A 55 11.71 5.83 6.29
CA SER A 55 10.88 6.77 5.54
C SER A 55 11.44 6.88 4.12
N THR A 56 10.69 6.36 3.14
CA THR A 56 11.03 6.53 1.73
C THR A 56 10.95 7.99 1.33
N MET A 57 10.04 8.75 1.96
CA MET A 57 9.87 10.17 1.70
C MET A 57 11.10 10.97 2.14
N GLN A 58 11.71 10.66 3.29
CA GLN A 58 12.96 11.28 3.76
C GLN A 58 14.20 10.76 3.05
N THR A 59 14.25 9.46 2.76
CA THR A 59 15.39 8.80 2.11
C THR A 59 15.54 9.28 0.67
N CYS A 60 14.49 9.13 -0.13
CA CYS A 60 14.50 9.52 -1.54
C CYS A 60 14.34 11.04 -1.69
N GLY A 61 13.71 11.70 -0.71
CA GLY A 61 13.55 13.15 -0.63
C GLY A 61 14.87 13.94 -0.61
N ALA A 62 15.97 13.28 -0.28
CA ALA A 62 17.30 13.89 -0.32
C ALA A 62 17.74 14.28 -1.76
N CYS A 63 17.13 13.69 -2.79
CA CYS A 63 17.47 13.94 -4.20
C CYS A 63 16.24 14.10 -5.12
N HIS A 64 15.08 13.60 -4.72
CA HIS A 64 13.83 13.70 -5.47
C HIS A 64 12.82 14.57 -4.70
N ASP A 65 11.96 15.27 -5.43
CA ASP A 65 10.81 15.95 -4.82
C ASP A 65 9.71 14.92 -4.52
N THR A 66 9.89 14.18 -3.42
CA THR A 66 8.99 13.09 -3.04
C THR A 66 7.60 13.60 -2.70
N GLU A 67 7.47 14.79 -2.13
CA GLU A 67 6.19 15.45 -1.88
C GLU A 67 5.44 15.71 -3.19
N PHE A 68 6.10 16.29 -4.19
CA PHE A 68 5.48 16.48 -5.50
C PHE A 68 5.07 15.15 -6.13
N ILE A 69 5.95 14.13 -6.11
CA ILE A 69 5.65 12.82 -6.70
C ILE A 69 4.43 12.18 -6.03
N ALA A 70 4.37 12.16 -4.70
CA ALA A 70 3.26 11.56 -3.96
C ALA A 70 1.96 12.36 -4.17
N GLY A 71 2.01 13.69 -4.08
CA GLY A 71 0.86 14.57 -4.24
C GLY A 71 0.29 14.63 -5.67
N HIS A 72 1.05 14.20 -6.68
CA HIS A 72 0.62 14.20 -8.08
C HIS A 72 0.46 12.79 -8.66
N SER A 73 0.38 11.77 -7.80
CA SER A 73 0.17 10.38 -8.20
C SER A 73 -1.20 9.89 -7.77
N PHE A 74 -2.07 9.55 -8.73
CA PHE A 74 -3.36 8.92 -8.42
C PHE A 74 -3.20 7.52 -7.78
N HIS A 75 -2.04 6.87 -7.97
CA HIS A 75 -1.72 5.61 -7.29
C HIS A 75 -1.42 5.78 -5.80
N ALA A 76 -1.13 7.00 -5.35
CA ALA A 76 -1.03 7.38 -3.94
C ALA A 76 -2.33 8.01 -3.43
N ASP A 77 -2.91 8.96 -4.18
CA ASP A 77 -4.14 9.67 -3.79
C ASP A 77 -5.35 8.75 -3.65
N LEU A 78 -5.54 7.81 -4.58
CA LEU A 78 -6.60 6.80 -4.55
C LEU A 78 -8.03 7.37 -4.40
N GLY A 79 -8.24 8.62 -4.80
CA GLY A 79 -9.51 9.33 -4.74
C GLY A 79 -9.71 10.19 -3.48
N LEU A 80 -8.70 10.31 -2.60
CA LEU A 80 -8.80 11.13 -1.39
C LEU A 80 -9.06 12.61 -1.72
N ALA A 81 -8.38 13.18 -2.72
CA ALA A 81 -8.57 14.57 -3.12
C ALA A 81 -10.00 14.88 -3.62
N ASP A 82 -10.70 13.86 -4.13
CA ASP A 82 -12.08 13.94 -4.61
C ASP A 82 -13.06 13.26 -3.62
N PHE A 83 -12.72 13.21 -2.33
CA PHE A 83 -13.58 12.65 -1.30
C PHE A 83 -14.79 13.56 -1.03
N THR A 84 -15.96 12.95 -0.93
CA THR A 84 -17.26 13.63 -0.88
C THR A 84 -18.26 12.84 -0.03
N ALA A 85 -19.43 13.44 0.23
CA ALA A 85 -20.53 12.73 0.86
C ALA A 85 -21.04 11.57 -0.03
N PRO A 86 -21.54 10.47 0.56
CA PRO A 86 -22.07 9.34 -0.21
C PRO A 86 -23.06 9.77 -1.28
N GLY A 87 -22.88 9.25 -2.49
CA GLY A 87 -23.82 9.47 -3.60
C GLY A 87 -23.69 10.82 -4.29
N THR A 88 -22.71 11.63 -3.91
CA THR A 88 -22.39 12.89 -4.61
C THR A 88 -21.31 12.73 -5.68
N THR A 89 -20.73 11.53 -5.80
CA THR A 89 -19.71 11.20 -6.82
C THR A 89 -20.31 11.00 -8.21
N SER A 90 -19.47 11.12 -9.25
CA SER A 90 -19.83 10.85 -10.65
C SER A 90 -19.95 9.35 -11.01
N SER A 91 -19.73 8.46 -10.04
CA SER A 91 -19.74 6.99 -10.23
C SER A 91 -21.12 6.43 -10.60
N GLY A 92 -22.20 7.19 -10.33
CA GLY A 92 -23.58 6.75 -10.48
C GLY A 92 -24.07 5.82 -9.36
N ARG A 93 -23.23 5.52 -8.35
CA ARG A 93 -23.60 4.74 -7.18
C ARG A 93 -23.85 5.66 -5.99
N ALA A 94 -25.01 5.48 -5.36
CA ALA A 94 -25.46 6.34 -4.25
C ALA A 94 -24.64 6.20 -2.95
N TRP A 95 -23.72 5.24 -2.89
CA TRP A 95 -22.91 4.93 -1.71
C TRP A 95 -21.42 5.20 -1.89
N ASP A 96 -20.95 5.53 -3.09
CA ASP A 96 -19.55 5.87 -3.30
C ASP A 96 -19.27 7.29 -2.79
N THR A 97 -18.14 7.47 -2.13
CA THR A 97 -17.65 8.71 -1.53
C THR A 97 -16.46 9.32 -2.28
N SER A 98 -15.82 8.59 -3.20
CA SER A 98 -14.80 9.15 -4.09
C SER A 98 -14.81 8.54 -5.50
N ASN A 99 -13.92 9.04 -6.36
CA ASN A 99 -13.67 8.48 -7.70
C ASN A 99 -12.60 7.37 -7.72
N GLY A 100 -11.95 7.04 -6.59
CA GLY A 100 -10.82 6.11 -6.52
C GLY A 100 -11.11 4.88 -5.66
N LEU A 101 -10.09 4.08 -5.37
CA LEU A 101 -10.25 2.87 -4.55
C LEU A 101 -10.64 3.22 -3.10
N PHE A 102 -10.11 4.33 -2.58
CA PHE A 102 -10.44 4.82 -1.26
C PHE A 102 -11.75 5.61 -1.30
N GLY A 103 -12.87 4.94 -0.98
CA GLY A 103 -14.21 5.53 -1.00
C GLY A 103 -15.19 4.89 -2.01
N LYS A 104 -14.75 3.90 -2.78
CA LYS A 104 -15.67 3.04 -3.56
C LYS A 104 -16.02 1.77 -2.79
N TRP A 105 -17.26 1.31 -2.95
CA TRP A 105 -17.64 -0.02 -2.52
C TRP A 105 -16.94 -1.09 -3.36
N ASP A 106 -16.44 -2.14 -2.71
CA ASP A 106 -15.76 -3.26 -3.37
C ASP A 106 -16.70 -4.46 -3.58
N PRO A 107 -17.05 -4.79 -4.84
CA PRO A 107 -17.94 -5.92 -5.14
C PRO A 107 -17.37 -7.30 -4.82
N LEU A 108 -16.05 -7.43 -4.67
CA LEU A 108 -15.42 -8.72 -4.42
C LEU A 108 -15.43 -9.07 -2.94
N THR A 109 -15.20 -8.08 -2.08
CA THR A 109 -15.17 -8.25 -0.63
C THR A 109 -16.50 -7.88 0.04
N TYR A 110 -17.41 -7.22 -0.69
CA TYR A 110 -18.65 -6.66 -0.16
C TYR A 110 -18.42 -5.66 0.99
N ARG A 111 -17.25 -5.04 1.03
CA ARG A 111 -16.88 -4.04 2.04
C ARG A 111 -16.99 -2.62 1.47
N TYR A 112 -17.27 -1.64 2.32
CA TYR A 112 -17.15 -0.23 2.00
C TYR A 112 -16.40 0.52 3.09
N LEU A 113 -15.71 1.59 2.69
CA LEU A 113 -15.09 2.54 3.61
C LEU A 113 -16.19 3.38 4.29
N THR A 114 -16.27 3.29 5.61
CA THR A 114 -17.34 3.94 6.38
C THR A 114 -17.20 5.47 6.34
N PRO A 115 -18.22 6.21 5.85
CA PRO A 115 -18.25 7.67 5.91
C PRO A 115 -18.43 8.16 7.35
N ASP A 116 -18.10 9.42 7.59
CA ASP A 116 -18.37 10.04 8.88
C ASP A 116 -19.88 10.04 9.21
N GLY A 117 -20.22 9.78 10.47
CA GLY A 117 -21.60 9.74 10.96
C GLY A 117 -22.46 8.55 10.51
N ASP A 118 -21.89 7.52 9.87
CA ASP A 118 -22.62 6.29 9.56
C ASP A 118 -23.06 5.56 10.84
N GLU A 119 -24.25 4.96 10.82
CA GLU A 119 -24.78 4.18 11.95
C GLU A 119 -23.99 2.88 12.18
N ARG A 120 -23.28 2.39 11.14
CA ARG A 120 -22.50 1.16 11.20
C ARG A 120 -21.09 1.36 10.69
N LEU A 121 -20.11 0.97 11.52
CA LEU A 121 -18.73 0.77 11.08
C LEU A 121 -18.62 -0.53 10.27
N ASP A 122 -18.16 -0.42 9.03
CA ASP A 122 -17.76 -1.54 8.18
C ASP A 122 -16.24 -1.57 8.03
N LEU A 123 -15.63 -0.69 7.22
CA LEU A 123 -14.18 -0.47 7.24
C LEU A 123 -13.88 0.92 7.80
N SER A 124 -13.13 0.94 8.89
CA SER A 124 -12.33 2.11 9.27
C SER A 124 -11.20 2.36 8.25
N THR A 125 -10.56 3.53 8.32
CA THR A 125 -9.36 3.82 7.52
C THR A 125 -8.22 2.85 7.84
N ALA A 126 -8.03 2.49 9.11
CA ALA A 126 -7.03 1.51 9.53
C ALA A 126 -7.31 0.12 8.94
N GLU A 127 -8.54 -0.39 9.03
CA GLU A 127 -8.90 -1.68 8.42
C GLU A 127 -8.79 -1.68 6.91
N TRP A 128 -9.15 -0.56 6.27
CA TRP A 128 -8.98 -0.41 4.83
C TRP A 128 -7.51 -0.58 4.45
N LEU A 129 -6.57 -0.01 5.20
CA LEU A 129 -5.13 -0.21 4.98
C LEU A 129 -4.68 -1.63 5.30
N MET A 130 -5.16 -2.24 6.38
CA MET A 130 -4.85 -3.65 6.69
C MET A 130 -5.30 -4.59 5.57
N LEU A 131 -6.46 -4.32 4.95
CA LEU A 131 -7.05 -5.15 3.91
C LEU A 131 -6.49 -4.88 2.50
N LEU A 132 -6.34 -3.61 2.13
CA LEU A 132 -6.04 -3.15 0.78
C LEU A 132 -4.63 -2.57 0.62
N GLY A 133 -3.92 -2.30 1.73
CA GLY A 133 -2.53 -1.85 1.75
C GLY A 133 -1.59 -2.64 0.83
N PRO A 134 -1.65 -3.99 0.82
CA PRO A 134 -0.82 -4.81 -0.08
C PRO A 134 -1.08 -4.59 -1.58
N ARG A 135 -2.15 -3.88 -1.95
CA ARG A 135 -2.56 -3.61 -3.34
C ARG A 135 -2.33 -2.15 -3.75
N VAL A 136 -1.80 -1.31 -2.87
CA VAL A 136 -1.61 0.13 -3.10
C VAL A 136 -0.19 0.56 -2.75
N ALA A 137 0.25 1.70 -3.30
CA ALA A 137 1.62 2.18 -3.11
C ALA A 137 1.87 2.83 -1.74
N GLY A 138 0.82 3.14 -0.96
CA GLY A 138 0.90 4.02 0.21
C GLY A 138 0.76 5.50 -0.17
N GLY A 139 0.96 6.40 0.79
CA GLY A 139 0.64 7.82 0.64
C GLY A 139 -0.88 8.11 0.65
N GLY A 140 -1.28 9.33 0.29
CA GLY A 140 -2.69 9.74 0.22
C GLY A 140 -3.47 9.34 1.49
N PRO A 141 -4.49 8.47 1.40
CA PRO A 141 -5.31 8.05 2.54
C PRO A 141 -4.56 7.21 3.57
N ALA A 142 -3.32 6.80 3.28
CA ALA A 142 -2.45 6.10 4.21
C ALA A 142 -1.62 7.04 5.10
N THR A 143 -1.62 8.35 4.80
CA THR A 143 -0.88 9.40 5.53
C THR A 143 -1.75 10.58 5.94
N THR A 144 -2.85 10.81 5.21
CA THR A 144 -3.66 12.04 5.26
C THR A 144 -5.12 11.70 5.52
N ALA A 145 -5.73 12.42 6.45
CA ALA A 145 -7.15 12.34 6.78
C ALA A 145 -8.02 12.89 5.64
N ARG A 146 -9.31 12.57 5.66
CA ARG A 146 -10.31 13.05 4.69
C ARG A 146 -10.45 14.57 4.68
N ALA A 147 -10.18 15.22 5.81
CA ALA A 147 -10.18 16.69 5.92
C ALA A 147 -8.85 17.35 5.51
N GLY A 148 -7.82 16.57 5.21
CA GLY A 148 -6.55 17.03 4.64
C GLY A 148 -5.40 17.17 5.64
N GLU A 149 -5.64 17.04 6.95
CA GLU A 149 -4.56 16.97 7.94
C GLU A 149 -3.84 15.61 7.94
N PRO A 150 -2.59 15.53 8.46
CA PRO A 150 -1.93 14.25 8.68
C PRO A 150 -2.75 13.35 9.63
N LEU A 151 -2.81 12.05 9.36
CA LEU A 151 -3.50 11.08 10.22
C LEU A 151 -2.96 11.09 11.67
N THR A 152 -1.66 11.33 11.83
CA THR A 152 -1.00 11.45 13.15
C THR A 152 -1.44 12.67 13.97
N ALA A 153 -2.10 13.65 13.35
CA ALA A 153 -2.69 14.79 14.05
C ALA A 153 -4.10 14.50 14.59
N LEU A 154 -4.72 13.39 14.19
CA LEU A 154 -6.04 13.00 14.68
C LEU A 154 -5.94 12.39 16.09
N ALA A 155 -6.88 12.75 16.96
CA ALA A 155 -7.00 12.10 18.26
C ALA A 155 -7.62 10.69 18.10
N PRO A 156 -7.12 9.69 18.85
CA PRO A 156 -7.75 8.37 18.88
C PRO A 156 -9.20 8.46 19.37
N ASP A 157 -10.15 8.00 18.56
CA ASP A 157 -11.58 8.02 18.90
C ASP A 157 -12.30 6.83 18.25
N ALA A 158 -12.84 5.94 19.07
CA ALA A 158 -13.59 4.77 18.62
C ALA A 158 -14.88 5.13 17.84
N ALA A 159 -15.39 6.36 17.96
CA ALA A 159 -16.53 6.83 17.20
C ALA A 159 -16.15 7.39 15.81
N ASN A 160 -14.88 7.68 15.56
CA ASN A 160 -14.40 8.22 14.30
C ASN A 160 -13.89 7.09 13.39
N PRO A 161 -14.44 6.89 12.18
CA PRO A 161 -13.97 5.85 11.26
C PRO A 161 -12.52 6.04 10.78
N GLU A 162 -11.93 7.23 10.93
CA GLU A 162 -10.53 7.49 10.60
C GLU A 162 -9.56 7.16 11.75
N THR A 163 -10.06 7.02 12.98
CA THR A 163 -9.26 6.70 14.18
C THR A 163 -9.89 5.60 15.02
N SER A 164 -10.48 4.61 14.36
CA SER A 164 -11.05 3.41 14.99
C SER A 164 -10.62 2.13 14.27
N LEU A 165 -10.87 0.99 14.93
CA LEU A 165 -10.65 -0.36 14.41
C LEU A 165 -11.82 -1.24 14.85
N LEU A 166 -12.51 -1.87 13.89
CA LEU A 166 -13.49 -2.91 14.15
C LEU A 166 -12.78 -4.27 14.28
N HIS A 167 -13.01 -4.95 15.40
CA HIS A 167 -12.49 -6.28 15.67
C HIS A 167 -13.43 -7.36 15.15
N ALA A 168 -12.90 -8.57 14.96
CA ALA A 168 -13.67 -9.71 14.46
C ALA A 168 -14.84 -10.13 15.37
N ASP A 169 -14.79 -9.79 16.66
CA ASP A 169 -15.87 -10.02 17.63
C ASP A 169 -16.93 -8.90 17.63
N GLY A 170 -16.76 -7.87 16.80
CA GLY A 170 -17.64 -6.71 16.68
C GLY A 170 -17.32 -5.57 17.65
N ALA A 171 -16.30 -5.69 18.50
CA ALA A 171 -15.85 -4.59 19.33
C ALA A 171 -15.19 -3.50 18.45
N VAL A 172 -15.34 -2.23 18.85
CA VAL A 172 -14.65 -1.10 18.21
C VAL A 172 -13.72 -0.46 19.23
N THR A 173 -12.47 -0.26 18.85
CA THR A 173 -11.47 0.45 19.67
C THR A 173 -10.98 1.69 18.95
N ALA A 174 -10.50 2.67 19.71
CA ALA A 174 -9.76 3.78 19.15
C ALA A 174 -8.43 3.28 18.54
N TRP A 175 -8.00 3.92 17.47
CA TRP A 175 -6.75 3.69 16.75
C TRP A 175 -5.85 4.93 16.90
N ASP A 176 -4.60 4.73 17.28
CA ASP A 176 -3.60 5.80 17.39
C ASP A 176 -2.57 5.69 16.27
N TRP A 177 -2.62 6.64 15.34
CA TRP A 177 -1.69 6.76 14.24
C TRP A 177 -0.24 7.05 14.67
N ASN A 178 -0.04 7.59 15.88
CA ASN A 178 1.31 7.78 16.43
C ASN A 178 1.93 6.47 16.90
N GLU A 179 1.12 5.46 17.26
CA GLU A 179 1.61 4.14 17.63
C GLU A 179 1.87 3.26 16.40
N SER A 180 0.94 3.25 15.44
CA SER A 180 1.07 2.45 14.21
C SER A 180 2.08 3.01 13.20
N GLY A 181 2.30 4.33 13.25
CA GLY A 181 2.83 5.08 12.13
C GLY A 181 1.84 5.13 10.96
N VAL A 182 2.33 5.65 9.83
CA VAL A 182 1.58 5.79 8.57
C VAL A 182 2.31 5.06 7.45
N ALA A 183 1.60 4.59 6.44
CA ALA A 183 2.22 3.98 5.26
C ALA A 183 2.47 5.05 4.20
N GLU A 184 3.69 5.61 4.21
CA GLU A 184 4.17 6.54 3.19
C GLU A 184 4.11 5.92 1.78
N MET A 185 4.25 6.75 0.73
CA MET A 185 4.41 6.21 -0.62
C MET A 185 5.71 5.42 -0.70
N ASP A 186 5.59 4.12 -0.88
CA ASP A 186 6.69 3.19 -0.82
C ASP A 186 7.42 3.14 -2.18
N CYS A 187 8.50 3.92 -2.26
CA CYS A 187 9.33 3.98 -3.46
C CYS A 187 9.98 2.62 -3.80
N PHE A 188 10.16 1.73 -2.82
CA PHE A 188 10.85 0.45 -3.02
C PHE A 188 10.05 -0.50 -3.90
N LEU A 189 8.71 -0.44 -3.84
CA LEU A 189 7.81 -1.24 -4.66
C LEU A 189 8.10 -1.15 -6.17
N CYS A 190 8.59 0.00 -6.63
CA CYS A 190 8.85 0.27 -8.04
C CYS A 190 10.34 0.40 -8.39
N HIS A 191 11.20 0.68 -7.40
CA HIS A 191 12.60 1.01 -7.62
C HIS A 191 13.59 -0.05 -7.14
N LEU A 192 13.14 -1.05 -6.38
CA LEU A 192 13.93 -2.24 -6.10
C LEU A 192 13.51 -3.36 -7.04
N ASP A 193 14.47 -4.17 -7.48
CA ASP A 193 14.20 -5.36 -8.29
C ASP A 193 13.47 -6.43 -7.45
N GLN A 194 13.81 -6.51 -6.16
CA GLN A 194 13.24 -7.47 -5.22
C GLN A 194 12.90 -6.77 -3.88
N PRO A 195 11.86 -5.91 -3.83
CA PRO A 195 11.37 -5.38 -2.56
C PRO A 195 10.82 -6.53 -1.68
N ASP A 196 10.91 -6.40 -0.36
CA ASP A 196 10.39 -7.42 0.55
C ASP A 196 8.87 -7.29 0.70
N HIS A 197 8.16 -7.72 -0.33
CA HIS A 197 6.70 -7.68 -0.34
C HIS A 197 6.06 -8.51 0.78
N ALA A 198 6.75 -9.56 1.27
CA ALA A 198 6.24 -10.40 2.34
C ALA A 198 6.27 -9.65 3.69
N ALA A 199 7.39 -9.00 4.02
CA ALA A 199 7.51 -8.17 5.21
C ALA A 199 6.51 -7.00 5.18
N ARG A 200 6.42 -6.29 4.05
CA ARG A 200 5.43 -5.24 3.85
C ARG A 200 4.00 -5.71 4.10
N THR A 201 3.61 -6.84 3.50
CA THR A 201 2.26 -7.39 3.66
C THR A 201 1.97 -7.76 5.12
N ALA A 202 2.95 -8.31 5.81
CA ALA A 202 2.82 -8.66 7.23
C ALA A 202 2.66 -7.41 8.11
N ALA A 203 3.49 -6.37 7.90
CA ALA A 203 3.40 -5.12 8.63
C ALA A 203 2.04 -4.43 8.43
N LEU A 204 1.57 -4.33 7.19
CA LEU A 204 0.26 -3.75 6.87
C LEU A 204 -0.88 -4.54 7.53
N ALA A 205 -0.86 -5.86 7.46
CA ALA A 205 -1.89 -6.70 8.08
C ALA A 205 -1.89 -6.64 9.62
N ALA A 206 -0.71 -6.43 10.23
CA ALA A 206 -0.57 -6.23 11.66
C ALA A 206 -0.98 -4.81 12.13
N GLY A 207 -1.11 -3.87 11.19
CA GLY A 207 -1.32 -2.46 11.50
C GLY A 207 -0.05 -1.70 11.88
N ASP A 208 1.13 -2.29 11.66
CA ASP A 208 2.44 -1.68 11.85
C ASP A 208 2.81 -0.84 10.63
N PHE A 209 1.96 0.12 10.25
CA PHE A 209 2.02 0.82 8.96
C PHE A 209 3.35 1.52 8.70
N GLY A 210 3.98 2.09 9.73
CA GLY A 210 5.30 2.71 9.61
C GLY A 210 6.39 1.74 9.14
N TRP A 211 6.25 0.45 9.41
CA TRP A 211 7.18 -0.61 9.01
C TRP A 211 6.92 -1.20 7.63
N ALA A 212 6.00 -0.63 6.85
CA ALA A 212 5.61 -1.19 5.56
C ALA A 212 6.61 -0.96 4.41
N SER A 213 7.54 -0.02 4.53
CA SER A 213 8.53 0.27 3.48
C SER A 213 9.74 -0.68 3.57
N THR A 214 9.67 -1.82 2.88
CA THR A 214 10.65 -2.92 2.94
C THR A 214 10.97 -3.55 1.60
#